data_AF-A0A2N6LHQ2-F1
#
_entry.id   AF-A0A2N6LHQ2-F1
#
_cell.length_a   1.000
_cell.length_b   1.000
_cell.length_c   1.000
_cell.angle_alpha   90.00
_cell.angle_beta   90.00
_cell.angle_gamma   90.00
#
_symmetry.space_group_name_H-M   'P 1'
#
loop_
_entity.id
_entity.type
_entity.pdbx_description
1 polymer ?
#
loop_
_entity_poly.entity_id
_entity_poly.type
_entity_poly.pdbx_seq_one_letter_code
_entity_poly.pdbx_strand_id
1 'polypeptide(L)'
;MNTQNMQTQQDGISLKDWSWPFWPVLPLYPFGRRRTLRQEVVKDTIWTFDQIQGIFYVVVPIRMTVVKLEAGGLLVYAPIAPTPECIRLVEELVTEHGDVKYIILPTISGLEHKVFVGPFARRFPQAQVFVAPKQWSFPLNLPLSWLGLPGGRTYVLPPSSSDTPFADEFDYAILGPIELGVGRFAEVAFFHKRSRTLLVTDIVLSIPADPPPIVQLDPYPLLFHAKDDAFHIVFDTEANRRKGWQRIVLFAFYFQPSKLEVISTRQVLRHALGAPDRSQKAYFGLFPFKWNDWQQSFHTLRGDGRLFVAPILQTLILNRDPEKTIKWANQVASWDFQRIIPCHLDSPIEATPTQFRQAFLFLERTENSLHSLPKEDLKFLNELSQGLSKWGITPPAKERV
;
A
#
# COMPACT_ATOMS: atom_id res chain seq x y z
N MET A 1 6.72 -33.67 2.20
CA MET A 1 7.95 -32.91 1.90
C MET A 1 7.64 -32.01 0.72
N ASN A 2 7.64 -30.70 0.95
CA ASN A 2 6.97 -29.71 0.10
C ASN A 2 7.68 -29.46 -1.24
N THR A 3 6.90 -29.39 -2.31
CA THR A 3 7.26 -28.92 -3.65
C THR A 3 7.94 -27.54 -3.65
N GLN A 4 7.67 -26.72 -2.63
CA GLN A 4 8.37 -25.44 -2.38
C GLN A 4 9.88 -25.60 -2.12
N ASN A 5 10.34 -26.72 -1.54
CA ASN A 5 11.77 -26.94 -1.32
C ASN A 5 12.53 -27.35 -2.59
N MET A 6 11.83 -27.87 -3.61
CA MET A 6 12.49 -28.24 -4.87
C MET A 6 12.71 -27.02 -5.77
N GLN A 7 11.81 -26.03 -5.71
CA GLN A 7 11.93 -24.81 -6.51
C GLN A 7 12.98 -23.84 -5.94
N THR A 8 13.16 -23.78 -4.61
CA THR A 8 14.21 -22.97 -3.98
C THR A 8 15.62 -23.49 -4.20
N GLN A 9 15.79 -24.78 -4.54
CA GLN A 9 17.09 -25.35 -4.86
C GLN A 9 17.57 -25.07 -6.29
N GLN A 10 16.67 -24.72 -7.23
CA GLN A 10 17.06 -24.43 -8.62
C GLN A 10 17.64 -23.01 -8.81
N ASP A 11 17.32 -22.05 -7.93
CA ASP A 11 17.75 -20.64 -8.06
C ASP A 11 18.84 -20.22 -7.05
N GLY A 12 19.32 -21.12 -6.17
CA GLY A 12 20.34 -20.80 -5.16
C GLY A 12 19.88 -19.86 -4.04
N ILE A 13 18.60 -19.49 -3.98
CA ILE A 13 18.05 -18.56 -2.98
C ILE A 13 17.74 -19.31 -1.68
N SER A 14 18.53 -19.03 -0.64
CA SER A 14 18.31 -19.57 0.71
C SER A 14 17.04 -19.01 1.34
N LEU A 15 16.26 -19.84 2.07
CA LEU A 15 15.10 -19.36 2.84
C LEU A 15 15.46 -18.28 3.89
N LYS A 16 16.75 -18.16 4.24
CA LYS A 16 17.26 -17.08 5.10
C LYS A 16 17.24 -15.72 4.39
N ASP A 17 17.24 -15.69 3.06
CA ASP A 17 17.27 -14.47 2.25
C ASP A 17 15.99 -13.64 2.39
N TRP A 18 14.89 -14.28 2.79
CA TRP A 18 13.58 -13.65 3.00
C TRP A 18 13.32 -13.26 4.46
N SER A 19 14.31 -13.42 5.34
CA SER A 19 14.11 -13.26 6.77
C SER A 19 13.85 -11.80 7.17
N TRP A 20 12.76 -11.59 7.93
CA TRP A 20 12.40 -10.31 8.53
C TRP A 20 12.13 -10.48 10.03
N PRO A 21 13.15 -10.36 10.90
CA PRO A 21 13.01 -10.68 12.32
C PRO A 21 12.14 -9.69 13.12
N PHE A 22 11.95 -8.47 12.62
CA PHE A 22 11.18 -7.42 13.29
C PHE A 22 9.67 -7.48 13.01
N TRP A 23 9.18 -8.55 12.38
CA TRP A 23 7.75 -8.74 12.14
C TRP A 23 6.86 -8.66 13.39
N PRO A 24 7.30 -8.98 14.63
CA PRO A 24 6.44 -8.83 15.81
C PRO A 24 6.04 -7.38 16.12
N VAL A 25 6.80 -6.38 15.63
CA VAL A 25 6.50 -4.95 15.83
C VAL A 25 5.20 -4.56 15.10
N LEU A 26 5.00 -5.11 13.91
CA LEU A 26 3.78 -4.94 13.11
C LEU A 26 3.47 -6.27 12.42
N PRO A 27 2.67 -7.15 13.04
CA PRO A 27 2.53 -8.56 12.64
C PRO A 27 1.61 -8.73 11.42
N LEU A 28 2.05 -8.23 10.28
CA LEU A 28 1.39 -8.41 8.99
C LEU A 28 1.95 -9.64 8.27
N TYR A 29 1.07 -10.46 7.69
CA TYR A 29 1.45 -11.49 6.72
C TYR A 29 2.41 -10.88 5.68
N PRO A 30 3.46 -11.57 5.21
CA PRO A 30 3.88 -12.94 5.47
C PRO A 30 4.78 -13.07 6.72
N PHE A 31 4.60 -12.17 7.68
CA PHE A 31 5.33 -12.10 8.94
C PHE A 31 6.83 -12.00 8.69
N GLY A 32 7.60 -12.98 9.18
CA GLY A 32 9.05 -12.99 9.11
C GLY A 32 9.64 -13.50 7.79
N ARG A 33 8.85 -13.75 6.75
CA ARG A 33 9.33 -14.27 5.46
C ARG A 33 8.83 -13.44 4.28
N ARG A 34 9.56 -12.40 3.91
CA ARG A 34 9.18 -11.44 2.88
C ARG A 34 10.07 -11.60 1.65
N ARG A 35 9.48 -12.01 0.53
CA ARG A 35 10.13 -12.02 -0.78
C ARG A 35 10.06 -10.65 -1.41
N THR A 36 11.11 -10.24 -2.09
CA THR A 36 11.20 -8.98 -2.84
C THR A 36 11.26 -9.25 -4.33
N LEU A 37 10.40 -8.61 -5.10
CA LEU A 37 10.46 -8.58 -6.56
C LEU A 37 10.94 -7.20 -7.00
N ARG A 38 12.12 -7.13 -7.65
CA ARG A 38 12.60 -5.90 -8.30
C ARG A 38 12.12 -5.86 -9.76
N GLN A 39 11.62 -4.71 -10.19
CA GLN A 39 11.31 -4.42 -11.58
C GLN A 39 11.92 -3.07 -11.98
N GLU A 40 12.55 -3.01 -13.15
CA GLU A 40 12.91 -1.75 -13.77
C GLU A 40 11.69 -1.18 -14.49
N VAL A 41 11.27 0.03 -14.13
CA VAL A 41 10.06 0.68 -14.67
C VAL A 41 10.40 1.90 -15.53
N VAL A 42 11.59 2.48 -15.35
CA VAL A 42 12.19 3.43 -16.28
C VAL A 42 13.64 3.02 -16.48
N LYS A 43 14.00 2.71 -17.72
CA LYS A 43 15.32 2.22 -18.09
C LYS A 43 16.45 3.07 -17.49
N ASP A 44 17.40 2.40 -16.85
CA ASP A 44 18.61 2.93 -16.23
C ASP A 44 18.33 4.12 -15.27
N THR A 45 17.13 4.20 -14.70
CA THR A 45 16.67 5.37 -13.94
C THR A 45 15.76 5.05 -12.74
N ILE A 46 14.72 4.22 -12.89
CA ILE A 46 13.76 3.94 -11.81
C ILE A 46 13.47 2.45 -11.72
N TRP A 47 13.58 1.94 -10.49
CA TRP A 47 13.24 0.56 -10.13
C TRP A 47 12.22 0.53 -9.01
N THR A 48 11.27 -0.39 -9.09
CA THR A 48 10.33 -0.71 -8.02
C THR A 48 10.74 -2.01 -7.35
N PHE A 49 10.50 -2.09 -6.05
CA PHE A 49 10.75 -3.27 -5.23
C PHE A 49 9.47 -3.58 -4.48
N ASP A 50 8.89 -4.74 -4.76
CA ASP A 50 7.60 -5.14 -4.22
C ASP A 50 7.76 -6.26 -3.20
N GLN A 51 7.06 -6.12 -2.08
CA GLN A 51 6.76 -7.17 -1.12
C GLN A 51 5.23 -7.31 -1.00
N ILE A 52 4.75 -8.35 -0.31
CA ILE A 52 3.34 -8.42 0.09
C ILE A 52 3.16 -8.06 1.55
N GLN A 53 1.97 -7.56 1.87
CA GLN A 53 1.49 -7.44 3.24
C GLN A 53 0.00 -7.77 3.35
N GLY A 54 -0.45 -8.23 4.50
CA GLY A 54 -1.89 -8.45 4.70
C GLY A 54 -2.30 -8.95 6.08
N ILE A 55 -3.60 -9.00 6.28
CA ILE A 55 -4.28 -9.56 7.47
C ILE A 55 -5.33 -10.55 6.95
N PHE A 56 -5.47 -11.72 7.59
CA PHE A 56 -6.41 -12.78 7.15
C PHE A 56 -6.29 -13.14 5.65
N TYR A 57 -5.07 -13.22 5.13
CA TYR A 57 -4.78 -13.44 3.71
C TYR A 57 -5.36 -12.41 2.73
N VAL A 58 -5.92 -11.30 3.21
CA VAL A 58 -6.21 -10.12 2.37
C VAL A 58 -4.86 -9.44 2.12
N VAL A 59 -4.17 -9.91 1.08
CA VAL A 59 -2.80 -9.50 0.76
C VAL A 59 -2.76 -8.49 -0.37
N VAL A 60 -2.02 -7.41 -0.16
CA VAL A 60 -1.76 -6.38 -1.18
C VAL A 60 -0.24 -6.18 -1.33
N PRO A 61 0.25 -5.79 -2.52
CA PRO A 61 1.64 -5.37 -2.67
C PRO A 61 1.94 -4.17 -1.78
N ILE A 62 3.15 -4.07 -1.24
CA ILE A 62 3.75 -2.86 -0.68
C ILE A 62 5.06 -2.60 -1.42
N ARG A 63 5.29 -1.36 -1.83
CA ARG A 63 6.32 -1.01 -2.80
C ARG A 63 7.25 0.09 -2.30
N MET A 64 8.53 -0.14 -2.53
CA MET A 64 9.60 0.85 -2.46
C MET A 64 10.00 1.24 -3.88
N THR A 65 10.33 2.50 -4.11
CA THR A 65 10.87 2.98 -5.39
C THR A 65 12.29 3.48 -5.20
N VAL A 66 13.20 3.07 -6.08
CA VAL A 66 14.59 3.54 -6.12
C VAL A 66 14.77 4.35 -7.39
N VAL A 67 15.25 5.59 -7.25
CA VAL A 67 15.51 6.51 -8.36
C VAL A 67 16.99 6.85 -8.37
N LYS A 68 17.64 6.72 -9.53
CA LYS A 68 19.00 7.17 -9.75
C LYS A 68 19.06 8.69 -9.86
N LEU A 69 19.99 9.29 -9.14
CA LEU A 69 20.28 10.73 -9.15
C LEU A 69 21.30 11.08 -10.24
N GLU A 70 21.13 12.23 -10.87
CA GLU A 70 22.06 12.76 -11.87
C GLU A 70 23.43 13.11 -11.26
N ALA A 71 23.44 13.64 -10.04
CA ALA A 71 24.66 13.92 -9.29
C ALA A 71 25.38 12.64 -8.78
N GLY A 72 24.82 11.46 -9.06
CA GLY A 72 25.32 10.17 -8.61
C GLY A 72 24.70 9.70 -7.30
N GLY A 73 24.47 8.39 -7.21
CA GLY A 73 23.79 7.74 -6.10
C GLY A 73 22.29 7.56 -6.30
N LEU A 74 21.63 7.14 -5.23
CA LEU A 74 20.23 6.72 -5.27
C LEU A 74 19.37 7.47 -4.24
N LEU A 75 18.13 7.78 -4.62
CA LEU A 75 17.05 8.14 -3.72
C LEU A 75 16.09 6.95 -3.56
N VAL A 76 15.76 6.61 -2.33
CA VAL A 76 14.81 5.54 -1.98
C VAL A 76 13.54 6.15 -1.42
N TYR A 77 12.41 5.92 -2.07
CA TYR A 77 11.08 6.35 -1.64
C TYR A 77 10.28 5.19 -1.06
N ALA A 78 9.69 5.39 0.14
CA ALA A 78 8.89 4.42 0.88
C ALA A 78 9.56 3.04 1.06
N PRO A 79 10.64 2.93 1.86
CA PRO A 79 11.33 1.67 2.08
C PRO A 79 10.42 0.51 2.52
N ILE A 80 10.67 -0.67 1.95
CA ILE A 80 10.07 -1.94 2.37
C ILE A 80 11.00 -2.71 3.30
N ALA A 81 10.59 -3.89 3.77
CA ALA A 81 11.41 -4.66 4.71
C ALA A 81 12.80 -4.97 4.11
N PRO A 82 13.90 -4.60 4.78
CA PRO A 82 15.27 -4.84 4.32
C PRO A 82 15.67 -6.29 4.58
N THR A 83 14.98 -7.24 3.94
CA THR A 83 15.41 -8.63 3.92
C THR A 83 16.77 -8.75 3.21
N PRO A 84 17.58 -9.78 3.49
CA PRO A 84 18.84 -9.95 2.77
C PRO A 84 18.68 -9.96 1.24
N GLU A 85 17.59 -10.53 0.71
CA GLU A 85 17.24 -10.49 -0.73
C GLU A 85 17.03 -9.04 -1.21
N CYS A 86 16.22 -8.26 -0.48
CA CYS A 86 15.97 -6.85 -0.77
C CYS A 86 17.27 -6.04 -0.81
N ILE A 87 18.11 -6.20 0.21
CA ILE A 87 19.36 -5.44 0.33
C ILE A 87 20.33 -5.82 -0.78
N ARG A 88 20.49 -7.10 -1.10
CA ARG A 88 21.35 -7.53 -2.21
C ARG A 88 20.92 -6.90 -3.54
N LEU A 89 19.62 -6.87 -3.83
CA LEU A 89 19.09 -6.26 -5.06
C LEU A 89 19.29 -4.73 -5.09
N VAL A 90 19.34 -4.05 -3.95
CA VAL A 90 19.68 -2.62 -3.86
C VAL A 90 21.19 -2.40 -4.00
N GLU A 91 22.02 -3.26 -3.41
CA GLU A 91 23.49 -3.19 -3.51
C GLU A 91 23.98 -3.38 -4.96
N GLU A 92 23.27 -4.16 -5.78
CA GLU A 92 23.51 -4.23 -7.23
C GLU A 92 23.37 -2.84 -7.89
N LEU A 93 22.33 -2.08 -7.53
CA LEU A 93 22.15 -0.71 -8.03
C LEU A 93 23.18 0.26 -7.44
N VAL A 94 23.58 0.08 -6.18
CA VAL A 94 24.64 0.89 -5.55
C VAL A 94 25.98 0.71 -6.27
N THR A 95 26.30 -0.53 -6.64
CA THR A 95 27.52 -0.86 -7.38
C THR A 95 27.58 -0.14 -8.72
N GLU A 96 26.43 0.00 -9.40
CA GLU A 96 26.36 0.58 -10.74
C GLU A 96 26.16 2.10 -10.75
N HIS A 97 25.42 2.64 -9.78
CA HIS A 97 24.94 4.02 -9.82
C HIS A 97 25.40 4.88 -8.63
N GLY A 98 26.07 4.28 -7.65
CA GLY A 98 26.58 4.93 -6.44
C GLY A 98 25.66 4.76 -5.22
N ASP A 99 26.17 5.18 -4.05
CA ASP A 99 25.50 5.00 -2.75
C ASP A 99 24.08 5.55 -2.68
N VAL A 100 23.26 4.94 -1.83
CA VAL A 100 21.99 5.54 -1.38
C VAL A 100 22.28 6.85 -0.64
N LYS A 101 21.86 7.98 -1.22
CA LYS A 101 22.03 9.32 -0.65
C LYS A 101 20.86 9.70 0.23
N TYR A 102 19.64 9.38 -0.20
CA TYR A 102 18.41 9.85 0.45
C TYR A 102 17.41 8.71 0.63
N ILE A 103 16.79 8.66 1.81
CA ILE A 103 15.70 7.73 2.14
C ILE A 103 14.49 8.55 2.57
N ILE A 104 13.37 8.40 1.88
CA ILE A 104 12.15 9.17 2.11
C ILE A 104 11.10 8.31 2.80
N LEU A 105 10.61 8.75 3.95
CA LEU A 105 9.37 8.29 4.57
C LEU A 105 8.25 9.27 4.20
N PRO A 106 7.42 8.97 3.19
CA PRO A 106 6.50 9.93 2.60
C PRO A 106 5.16 10.05 3.33
N THR A 107 4.91 9.30 4.40
CA THR A 107 3.62 9.29 5.10
C THR A 107 3.80 9.29 6.61
N ILE A 108 2.79 9.75 7.35
CA ILE A 108 2.70 9.61 8.81
C ILE A 108 1.70 8.54 9.25
N SER A 109 0.86 8.08 8.31
CA SER A 109 -0.41 7.39 8.57
C SER A 109 -0.30 5.86 8.42
N GLY A 110 0.53 5.38 7.50
CA GLY A 110 0.79 3.95 7.29
C GLY A 110 1.92 3.47 8.19
N LEU A 111 1.61 2.72 9.25
CA LEU A 111 2.63 2.09 10.09
C LEU A 111 3.46 1.09 9.29
N GLU A 112 2.85 0.46 8.29
CA GLU A 112 3.48 -0.40 7.31
C GLU A 112 4.61 0.28 6.53
N HIS A 113 4.47 1.57 6.19
CA HIS A 113 5.46 2.34 5.46
C HIS A 113 6.53 2.90 6.40
N LYS A 114 6.24 3.00 7.69
CA LYS A 114 7.12 3.57 8.72
C LYS A 114 8.05 2.53 9.33
N VAL A 115 7.53 1.34 9.64
CA VAL A 115 8.24 0.31 10.42
C VAL A 115 9.53 -0.17 9.75
N PHE A 116 9.62 -0.07 8.43
CA PHE A 116 10.79 -0.50 7.66
C PHE A 116 11.89 0.54 7.57
N VAL A 117 11.59 1.83 7.76
CA VAL A 117 12.53 2.93 7.47
C VAL A 117 13.77 2.89 8.36
N GLY A 118 13.59 2.74 9.67
CA GLY A 118 14.73 2.66 10.60
C GLY A 118 15.65 1.47 10.29
N PRO A 119 15.12 0.24 10.23
CA PRO A 119 15.88 -0.95 9.82
C PRO A 119 16.55 -0.81 8.45
N PHE A 120 15.87 -0.24 7.45
CA PHE A 120 16.45 -0.03 6.11
C PHE A 120 17.59 0.99 6.16
N ALA A 121 17.41 2.12 6.85
CA ALA A 121 18.43 3.15 7.01
C ALA A 121 19.69 2.66 7.75
N ARG A 122 19.61 1.61 8.58
CA ARG A 122 20.80 0.98 9.19
C ARG A 122 21.66 0.21 8.19
N ARG A 123 21.08 -0.22 7.06
CA ARG A 123 21.82 -0.89 5.98
C ARG A 123 22.62 0.09 5.14
N PHE A 124 22.17 1.35 5.07
CA PHE A 124 22.81 2.44 4.33
C PHE A 124 23.17 3.59 5.30
N PRO A 125 24.27 3.47 6.07
CA PRO A 125 24.58 4.39 7.17
C PRO A 125 24.93 5.82 6.73
N GLN A 126 25.33 6.01 5.47
CA GLN A 126 25.66 7.33 4.91
C GLN A 126 24.43 8.08 4.36
N ALA A 127 23.31 7.39 4.17
CA ALA A 127 22.09 8.00 3.63
C ALA A 127 21.47 8.98 4.64
N GLN A 128 21.02 10.13 4.17
CA GLN A 128 20.15 11.01 4.94
C GLN A 128 18.71 10.51 4.86
N VAL A 129 18.00 10.53 5.98
CA VAL A 129 16.58 10.13 6.06
C VAL A 129 15.73 11.38 6.11
N PHE A 130 14.77 11.52 5.20
CA PHE A 130 13.78 12.60 5.21
C PHE A 130 12.40 12.03 5.51
N VAL A 131 11.69 12.63 6.46
CA VAL A 131 10.37 12.17 6.88
C VAL A 131 9.31 13.23 6.62
N ALA A 132 8.11 12.79 6.25
CA ALA A 132 6.92 13.65 6.21
C ALA A 132 6.76 14.39 7.55
N PRO A 133 6.39 15.68 7.54
CA PRO A 133 6.26 16.46 8.78
C PRO A 133 5.15 15.91 9.67
N LYS A 134 5.23 16.24 10.97
CA LYS A 134 4.25 15.82 11.99
C LYS A 134 4.14 14.31 12.19
N GLN A 135 5.26 13.58 12.02
CA GLN A 135 5.36 12.19 12.47
C GLN A 135 4.89 12.05 13.91
N TRP A 136 4.23 10.93 14.17
CA TRP A 136 3.67 10.60 15.48
C TRP A 136 3.71 9.09 15.72
N SER A 137 3.54 8.68 16.97
CA SER A 137 3.35 7.28 17.37
C SER A 137 2.24 7.14 18.41
N PHE A 138 1.73 5.91 18.53
CA PHE A 138 0.68 5.51 19.47
C PHE A 138 1.17 4.32 20.32
N PRO A 139 0.77 4.18 21.60
CA PRO A 139 -0.12 5.06 22.37
C PRO A 139 0.56 6.35 22.89
N LEU A 140 1.89 6.39 22.89
CA LEU A 140 2.67 7.55 23.29
C LEU A 140 3.37 8.14 22.07
N ASN A 141 3.42 9.47 22.00
CA ASN A 141 4.14 10.17 20.95
C ASN A 141 5.65 10.22 21.28
N LEU A 142 6.38 9.21 20.83
CA LEU A 142 7.79 9.01 21.14
C LEU A 142 8.68 9.72 20.10
N PRO A 143 9.90 10.14 20.49
CA PRO A 143 10.88 10.65 19.55
C PRO A 143 11.19 9.64 18.44
N LEU A 144 11.42 10.11 17.22
CA LEU A 144 11.74 9.26 16.05
C LEU A 144 12.98 8.37 16.30
N SER A 145 13.96 8.85 17.06
CA SER A 145 15.13 8.08 17.44
C SER A 145 14.80 6.84 18.26
N TRP A 146 13.76 6.90 19.10
CA TRP A 146 13.28 5.78 19.90
C TRP A 146 12.44 4.81 19.06
N LEU A 147 11.87 5.29 17.95
CA LEU A 147 11.20 4.47 16.93
C LEU A 147 12.21 3.83 15.95
N GLY A 148 13.50 3.99 16.20
CA GLY A 148 14.58 3.35 15.44
C GLY A 148 15.09 4.12 14.23
N LEU A 149 14.61 5.35 13.99
CA LEU A 149 15.18 6.22 12.97
C LEU A 149 16.54 6.77 13.45
N PRO A 150 17.57 6.85 12.59
CA PRO A 150 18.91 7.24 12.99
C PRO A 150 18.98 8.72 13.40
N GLY A 151 19.44 8.99 14.63
CA GLY A 151 19.72 10.36 15.09
C GLY A 151 20.85 11.02 14.28
N GLY A 152 20.82 12.34 14.17
CA GLY A 152 21.86 13.14 13.49
C GLY A 152 21.81 13.15 11.96
N ARG A 153 21.02 12.25 11.35
CA ARG A 153 20.81 12.18 9.89
C ARG A 153 19.36 11.95 9.48
N THR A 154 18.42 12.12 10.41
CA THR A 154 16.98 12.14 10.13
C THR A 154 16.49 13.59 10.16
N TYR A 155 15.90 14.04 9.07
CA TYR A 155 15.40 15.39 8.86
C TYR A 155 13.91 15.36 8.56
N VAL A 156 13.18 16.38 8.99
CA VAL A 156 11.81 16.60 8.55
C VAL A 156 11.86 17.28 7.18
N LEU A 157 11.05 16.80 6.23
CA LEU A 157 10.91 17.47 4.93
C LEU A 157 10.50 18.94 5.14
N PRO A 158 11.26 19.91 4.61
CA PRO A 158 10.88 21.31 4.70
C PRO A 158 9.58 21.57 3.93
N PRO A 159 8.87 22.68 4.20
CA PRO A 159 7.65 23.01 3.48
C PRO A 159 7.85 23.20 1.97
N SER A 160 9.01 23.71 1.55
CA SER A 160 9.37 23.90 0.15
C SER A 160 10.33 22.82 -0.33
N SER A 161 10.10 22.27 -1.53
CA SER A 161 11.03 21.31 -2.14
C SER A 161 12.38 21.91 -2.49
N SER A 162 12.44 23.23 -2.72
CA SER A 162 13.68 23.98 -2.99
C SER A 162 14.71 23.87 -1.87
N ASP A 163 14.28 23.58 -0.65
CA ASP A 163 15.12 23.61 0.54
C ASP A 163 15.73 22.23 0.84
N THR A 164 15.67 21.31 -0.13
CA THR A 164 16.20 19.95 -0.02
C THR A 164 17.42 19.73 -0.92
N PRO A 165 18.32 18.83 -0.56
CA PRO A 165 19.53 18.57 -1.34
C PRO A 165 19.28 17.82 -2.66
N PHE A 166 18.01 17.51 -2.97
CA PHE A 166 17.56 16.86 -4.21
C PHE A 166 16.55 17.74 -4.99
N ALA A 167 16.49 19.04 -4.68
CA ALA A 167 15.57 20.00 -5.30
C ALA A 167 15.72 20.14 -6.82
N ASP A 168 16.93 19.95 -7.34
CA ASP A 168 17.20 20.07 -8.79
C ASP A 168 16.47 18.99 -9.59
N GLU A 169 16.28 17.80 -8.99
CA GLU A 169 15.71 16.63 -9.66
C GLU A 169 14.23 16.37 -9.26
N PHE A 170 13.81 16.84 -8.08
CA PHE A 170 12.49 16.59 -7.54
C PHE A 170 11.76 17.86 -7.08
N ASP A 171 10.47 17.92 -7.41
CA ASP A 171 9.51 18.71 -6.65
C ASP A 171 8.70 17.80 -5.73
N TYR A 172 8.14 18.34 -4.64
CA TYR A 172 7.18 17.61 -3.83
C TYR A 172 6.11 18.51 -3.24
N ALA A 173 5.01 17.89 -2.82
CA ALA A 173 3.88 18.57 -2.21
C ALA A 173 3.37 17.74 -1.03
N ILE A 174 3.19 18.40 0.11
CA ILE A 174 2.82 17.77 1.37
C ILE A 174 1.31 17.94 1.58
N LEU A 175 0.57 16.83 1.61
CA LEU A 175 -0.81 16.80 2.06
C LEU A 175 -0.83 16.62 3.56
N GLY A 176 -1.51 17.51 4.27
CA GLY A 176 -1.83 17.36 5.68
C GLY A 176 -1.08 18.30 6.64
N PRO A 177 -1.13 18.03 7.95
CA PRO A 177 -1.90 16.94 8.54
C PRO A 177 -3.41 17.16 8.35
N ILE A 178 -4.11 16.06 8.10
CA ILE A 178 -5.55 15.93 8.28
C ILE A 178 -5.74 15.29 9.65
N GLU A 179 -6.43 16.00 10.54
CA GLU A 179 -6.65 15.54 11.92
C GLU A 179 -7.74 14.47 11.95
N LEU A 180 -7.44 13.32 12.54
CA LEU A 180 -8.34 12.16 12.67
C LEU A 180 -8.62 11.84 14.14
N GLY A 181 -8.53 12.83 15.02
CA GLY A 181 -8.69 12.67 16.46
C GLY A 181 -7.42 12.10 17.10
N VAL A 182 -7.42 10.82 17.46
CA VAL A 182 -6.26 10.17 18.10
C VAL A 182 -5.05 10.03 17.17
N GLY A 183 -5.27 10.12 15.86
CA GLY A 183 -4.24 10.03 14.84
C GLY A 183 -4.32 11.17 13.82
N ARG A 184 -3.40 11.14 12.87
CA ARG A 184 -3.29 12.11 11.78
C ARG A 184 -2.97 11.42 10.48
N PHE A 185 -3.47 12.00 9.39
CA PHE A 185 -3.07 11.61 8.05
C PHE A 185 -2.23 12.68 7.38
N ALA A 186 -1.12 12.27 6.76
CA ALA A 186 -0.33 13.10 5.86
C ALA A 186 0.41 12.21 4.87
N GLU A 187 0.58 12.74 3.65
CA GLU A 187 1.32 12.10 2.57
C GLU A 187 2.13 13.15 1.81
N VAL A 188 3.28 12.76 1.24
CA VAL A 188 4.11 13.61 0.40
C VAL A 188 4.28 12.96 -0.97
N ALA A 189 3.70 13.62 -1.99
CA ALA A 189 3.90 13.23 -3.37
C ALA A 189 5.21 13.84 -3.89
N PHE A 190 6.04 13.01 -4.55
CA PHE A 190 7.31 13.42 -5.15
C PHE A 190 7.18 13.38 -6.68
N PHE A 191 7.61 14.42 -7.36
CA PHE A 191 7.66 14.48 -8.82
C PHE A 191 9.11 14.47 -9.28
N HIS A 192 9.53 13.38 -9.92
CA HIS A 192 10.83 13.29 -10.57
C HIS A 192 10.75 13.96 -11.94
N LYS A 193 11.41 15.11 -12.08
CA LYS A 193 11.27 16.03 -13.21
C LYS A 193 11.66 15.38 -14.54
N ARG A 194 12.85 14.77 -14.59
CA ARG A 194 13.41 14.22 -15.84
C ARG A 194 12.57 13.09 -16.42
N SER A 195 12.13 12.14 -15.60
CA SER A 195 11.35 11.00 -16.07
C SER A 195 9.83 11.26 -16.11
N ARG A 196 9.40 12.47 -15.75
CA ARG A 196 7.99 12.86 -15.65
C ARG A 196 7.16 11.86 -14.83
N THR A 197 7.72 11.44 -13.69
CA THR A 197 7.14 10.37 -12.86
C THR A 197 6.74 10.90 -11.50
N LEU A 198 5.47 10.71 -11.14
CA LEU A 198 4.92 11.03 -9.83
C LEU A 198 5.01 9.79 -8.93
N LEU A 199 5.62 9.95 -7.77
CA LEU A 199 5.65 8.96 -6.69
C LEU A 199 4.62 9.35 -5.64
N VAL A 200 3.73 8.43 -5.32
CA VAL A 200 2.71 8.61 -4.28
C VAL A 200 2.68 7.39 -3.37
N THR A 201 2.13 7.55 -2.17
CA THR A 201 1.99 6.45 -1.22
C THR A 201 0.65 5.76 -1.45
N ASP A 202 -0.40 6.20 -0.76
CA ASP A 202 -1.70 5.53 -0.72
C ASP A 202 -2.82 6.39 -1.34
N ILE A 203 -2.53 7.67 -1.64
CA ILE A 203 -3.56 8.66 -1.96
C ILE A 203 -4.36 8.33 -3.23
N VAL A 204 -3.70 7.80 -4.26
CA VAL A 204 -4.34 7.38 -5.52
C VAL A 204 -3.81 6.02 -5.94
N LEU A 205 -4.71 5.20 -6.48
CA LEU A 205 -4.43 3.82 -6.82
C LEU A 205 -5.10 3.47 -8.16
N SER A 206 -4.61 2.41 -8.80
CA SER A 206 -5.33 1.67 -9.82
C SER A 206 -5.33 0.18 -9.48
N ILE A 207 -6.39 -0.53 -9.90
CA ILE A 207 -6.56 -1.95 -9.64
C ILE A 207 -6.28 -2.74 -10.93
N PRO A 208 -5.26 -3.61 -10.94
CA PRO A 208 -5.04 -4.50 -12.06
C PRO A 208 -6.13 -5.59 -12.10
N ALA A 209 -6.51 -6.02 -13.29
CA ALA A 209 -7.50 -7.09 -13.48
C ALA A 209 -6.99 -8.44 -12.91
N ASP A 210 -5.68 -8.64 -13.01
CA ASP A 210 -4.93 -9.81 -12.58
C ASP A 210 -4.14 -9.54 -11.29
N PRO A 211 -3.86 -10.58 -10.48
CA PRO A 211 -3.00 -10.43 -9.32
C PRO A 211 -1.61 -9.93 -9.73
N PRO A 212 -1.06 -8.90 -9.05
CA PRO A 212 0.29 -8.42 -9.29
C PRO A 212 1.33 -9.55 -9.16
N PRO A 213 2.43 -9.54 -9.94
CA PRO A 213 3.40 -10.63 -9.95
C PRO A 213 3.91 -11.05 -8.56
N ILE A 214 4.17 -10.09 -7.67
CA ILE A 214 4.60 -10.35 -6.30
C ILE A 214 3.60 -11.18 -5.48
N VAL A 215 2.29 -11.00 -5.72
CA VAL A 215 1.21 -11.73 -5.05
C VAL A 215 1.09 -13.16 -5.60
N GLN A 216 1.54 -13.39 -6.84
CA GLN A 216 1.49 -14.70 -7.48
C GLN A 216 2.63 -15.64 -7.03
N LEU A 217 3.68 -15.11 -6.38
CA LEU A 217 4.84 -15.91 -5.92
C LEU A 217 4.47 -16.95 -4.86
N ASP A 218 3.47 -16.68 -4.03
CA ASP A 218 2.80 -17.66 -3.16
C ASP A 218 1.29 -17.54 -3.40
N PRO A 219 0.69 -18.44 -4.20
CA PRO A 219 -0.71 -18.30 -4.61
C PRO A 219 -1.70 -18.63 -3.49
N TYR A 220 -1.26 -19.16 -2.34
CA TYR A 220 -2.17 -19.64 -1.32
C TYR A 220 -3.18 -18.60 -0.81
N PRO A 221 -2.80 -17.33 -0.52
CA PRO A 221 -3.78 -16.30 -0.17
C PRO A 221 -4.85 -16.08 -1.24
N LEU A 222 -4.47 -16.13 -2.53
CA LEU A 222 -5.41 -16.04 -3.65
C LEU A 222 -6.38 -17.22 -3.63
N LEU A 223 -5.86 -18.45 -3.53
CA LEU A 223 -6.69 -19.66 -3.50
C LEU A 223 -7.60 -19.73 -2.26
N PHE A 224 -7.15 -19.21 -1.13
CA PHE A 224 -7.95 -19.09 0.09
C PHE A 224 -9.17 -18.19 -0.13
N HIS A 225 -8.98 -17.03 -0.75
CA HIS A 225 -10.07 -16.08 -1.02
C HIS A 225 -10.92 -16.45 -2.24
N ALA A 226 -10.47 -17.39 -3.08
CA ALA A 226 -11.26 -17.93 -4.18
C ALA A 226 -12.36 -18.92 -3.73
N LYS A 227 -12.31 -19.41 -2.49
CA LYS A 227 -13.32 -20.28 -1.89
C LYS A 227 -14.67 -19.56 -1.80
N ASP A 228 -15.74 -20.26 -2.14
CA ASP A 228 -17.11 -19.74 -1.97
C ASP A 228 -17.64 -19.96 -0.55
N ASP A 229 -17.17 -21.01 0.10
CA ASP A 229 -17.46 -21.37 1.49
C ASP A 229 -16.34 -22.25 2.08
N ALA A 230 -16.52 -22.71 3.32
CA ALA A 230 -15.55 -23.51 4.06
C ALA A 230 -15.28 -24.91 3.46
N PHE A 231 -16.20 -25.45 2.65
CA PHE A 231 -16.13 -26.80 2.09
C PHE A 231 -15.58 -26.82 0.65
N HIS A 232 -15.60 -25.68 -0.04
CA HIS A 232 -15.11 -25.56 -1.40
C HIS A 232 -13.58 -25.80 -1.48
N ILE A 233 -13.19 -26.85 -2.20
CA ILE A 233 -11.80 -27.13 -2.59
C ILE A 233 -11.46 -26.35 -3.86
N VAL A 234 -10.44 -25.50 -3.80
CA VAL A 234 -10.01 -24.67 -4.92
C VAL A 234 -8.70 -25.22 -5.48
N PHE A 235 -8.70 -25.56 -6.77
CA PHE A 235 -7.48 -25.94 -7.50
C PHE A 235 -6.70 -24.70 -7.96
N ASP A 236 -5.39 -24.84 -8.02
CA ASP A 236 -4.51 -23.78 -8.48
C ASP A 236 -4.60 -23.60 -10.00
N THR A 237 -5.42 -22.64 -10.44
CA THR A 237 -5.59 -22.24 -11.84
C THR A 237 -5.53 -20.73 -11.94
N GLU A 238 -5.15 -20.19 -13.11
CA GLU A 238 -5.14 -18.74 -13.35
C GLU A 238 -6.50 -18.10 -13.05
N ALA A 239 -7.58 -18.73 -13.47
CA ALA A 239 -8.94 -18.27 -13.21
C ALA A 239 -9.25 -18.20 -11.71
N ASN A 240 -8.83 -19.19 -10.91
CA ASN A 240 -9.04 -19.18 -9.46
C ASN A 240 -8.14 -18.17 -8.74
N ARG A 241 -6.89 -18.00 -9.19
CA ARG A 241 -6.01 -16.93 -8.70
C ARG A 241 -6.61 -15.55 -8.94
N ARG A 242 -7.13 -15.31 -10.15
CA ARG A 242 -7.85 -14.07 -10.52
C ARG A 242 -9.10 -13.88 -9.66
N LYS A 243 -9.93 -14.92 -9.49
CA LYS A 243 -11.12 -14.89 -8.61
C LYS A 243 -10.74 -14.48 -7.18
N GLY A 244 -9.72 -15.11 -6.61
CA GLY A 244 -9.21 -14.80 -5.28
C GLY A 244 -8.69 -13.37 -5.16
N TRP A 245 -7.93 -12.91 -6.14
CA TRP A 245 -7.43 -11.53 -6.22
C TRP A 245 -8.55 -10.50 -6.18
N GLN A 246 -9.56 -10.67 -7.04
CA GLN A 246 -10.67 -9.73 -7.15
C GLN A 246 -11.46 -9.64 -5.83
N ARG A 247 -11.60 -10.75 -5.11
CA ARG A 247 -12.21 -10.78 -3.77
C ARG A 247 -11.34 -10.14 -2.69
N ILE A 248 -10.03 -10.37 -2.73
CA ILE A 248 -9.06 -9.68 -1.85
C ILE A 248 -9.14 -8.17 -2.05
N VAL A 249 -9.23 -7.69 -3.29
CA VAL A 249 -9.39 -6.27 -3.58
C VAL A 249 -10.68 -5.74 -2.95
N LEU A 250 -11.83 -6.41 -3.14
CA LEU A 250 -13.08 -5.97 -2.52
C LEU A 250 -12.98 -5.90 -0.98
N PHE A 251 -12.33 -6.88 -0.35
CA PHE A 251 -12.04 -6.86 1.08
C PHE A 251 -11.16 -5.68 1.48
N ALA A 252 -10.05 -5.46 0.77
CA ALA A 252 -9.07 -4.43 1.09
C ALA A 252 -9.66 -3.03 1.01
N PHE A 253 -10.63 -2.81 0.11
CA PHE A 253 -11.20 -1.49 -0.16
C PHE A 253 -12.52 -1.19 0.56
N TYR A 254 -13.31 -2.20 0.93
CA TYR A 254 -14.60 -2.01 1.62
C TYR A 254 -14.65 -2.58 3.04
N PHE A 255 -13.68 -3.42 3.44
CA PHE A 255 -13.70 -4.32 4.60
C PHE A 255 -14.83 -5.35 4.59
N GLN A 256 -16.06 -4.90 4.36
CA GLN A 256 -17.24 -5.73 4.22
C GLN A 256 -18.06 -5.23 3.00
N PRO A 257 -17.73 -5.68 1.77
CA PRO A 257 -18.54 -5.35 0.59
C PRO A 257 -19.95 -5.95 0.75
N SER A 258 -20.95 -5.36 0.08
CA SER A 258 -22.37 -5.76 0.19
C SER A 258 -22.63 -7.23 -0.18
N LYS A 259 -21.72 -7.79 -0.99
CA LYS A 259 -21.76 -9.15 -1.53
C LYS A 259 -21.05 -10.20 -0.67
N LEU A 260 -20.46 -9.77 0.46
CA LEU A 260 -19.85 -10.64 1.45
C LEU A 260 -20.84 -10.88 2.60
N GLU A 261 -21.31 -12.11 2.72
CA GLU A 261 -22.06 -12.57 3.88
C GLU A 261 -21.07 -13.10 4.94
N VAL A 262 -21.14 -12.54 6.16
CA VAL A 262 -20.39 -13.04 7.32
C VAL A 262 -21.31 -13.93 8.14
N ILE A 263 -21.01 -15.23 8.17
CA ILE A 263 -21.82 -16.23 8.89
C ILE A 263 -21.57 -16.17 10.41
N SER A 264 -22.54 -16.64 11.20
CA SER A 264 -22.44 -16.60 12.67
C SER A 264 -21.30 -17.46 13.22
N THR A 265 -20.69 -17.07 14.34
CA THR A 265 -19.58 -17.82 14.99
C THR A 265 -19.91 -19.29 15.21
N ARG A 266 -21.17 -19.61 15.58
CA ARG A 266 -21.62 -21.00 15.78
C ARG A 266 -21.63 -21.79 14.47
N GLN A 267 -22.00 -21.16 13.36
CA GLN A 267 -21.93 -21.78 12.02
C GLN A 267 -20.46 -21.94 11.58
N VAL A 268 -19.59 -20.94 11.80
CA VAL A 268 -18.16 -21.05 11.48
C VAL A 268 -17.53 -22.24 12.17
N LEU A 269 -17.73 -22.39 13.48
CA LEU A 269 -17.19 -23.51 14.26
C LEU A 269 -17.72 -24.86 13.76
N ARG A 270 -19.01 -24.93 13.41
CA ARG A 270 -19.61 -26.15 12.84
C ARG A 270 -19.02 -26.49 11.48
N HIS A 271 -18.89 -25.50 10.59
CA HIS A 271 -18.34 -25.71 9.25
C HIS A 271 -16.87 -26.14 9.31
N ALA A 272 -16.09 -25.57 10.23
CA ALA A 272 -14.68 -25.92 10.40
C ALA A 272 -14.45 -27.40 10.76
N LEU A 273 -15.39 -28.06 11.45
CA LEU A 273 -15.30 -29.49 11.76
C LEU A 273 -15.34 -30.37 10.50
N GLY A 274 -16.12 -29.96 9.49
CA GLY A 274 -16.27 -30.66 8.22
C GLY A 274 -15.43 -30.10 7.07
N ALA A 275 -14.58 -29.09 7.34
CA ALA A 275 -13.74 -28.49 6.30
C ALA A 275 -12.70 -29.51 5.78
N PRO A 276 -12.44 -29.55 4.46
CA PRO A 276 -11.51 -30.51 3.86
C PRO A 276 -10.04 -30.24 4.23
N ASP A 277 -9.69 -29.00 4.57
CA ASP A 277 -8.37 -28.62 5.07
C ASP A 277 -8.51 -27.92 6.43
N ARG A 278 -7.94 -28.56 7.46
CA ARG A 278 -7.93 -28.08 8.85
C ARG A 278 -6.52 -27.83 9.36
N SER A 279 -5.57 -27.63 8.45
CA SER A 279 -4.20 -27.23 8.79
C SER A 279 -4.18 -25.85 9.47
N GLN A 280 -3.10 -25.55 10.18
CA GLN A 280 -2.88 -24.21 10.73
C GLN A 280 -2.89 -23.12 9.64
N LYS A 281 -2.38 -23.44 8.43
CA LYS A 281 -2.39 -22.53 7.27
C LYS A 281 -3.82 -22.21 6.81
N ALA A 282 -4.73 -23.17 6.92
CA ALA A 282 -6.16 -22.99 6.64
C ALA A 282 -6.96 -22.49 7.84
N TYR A 283 -6.31 -21.91 8.86
CA TYR A 283 -6.93 -21.48 10.10
C TYR A 283 -7.80 -22.56 10.76
N PHE A 284 -7.34 -23.82 10.74
CA PHE A 284 -8.07 -24.97 11.28
C PHE A 284 -9.46 -25.21 10.65
N GLY A 285 -9.65 -24.73 9.41
CA GLY A 285 -10.92 -24.82 8.68
C GLY A 285 -11.86 -23.64 8.93
N LEU A 286 -11.44 -22.63 9.71
CA LEU A 286 -12.24 -21.44 9.95
C LEU A 286 -12.29 -20.58 8.68
N PHE A 287 -13.49 -20.46 8.12
CA PHE A 287 -13.77 -19.60 6.96
C PHE A 287 -15.13 -18.91 7.18
N PRO A 288 -15.15 -17.65 7.65
CA PRO A 288 -16.37 -16.97 8.06
C PRO A 288 -17.12 -16.28 6.92
N PHE A 289 -16.71 -16.54 5.68
CA PHE A 289 -17.13 -15.77 4.51
C PHE A 289 -17.98 -16.62 3.58
N LYS A 290 -18.99 -16.00 2.99
CA LYS A 290 -19.73 -16.53 1.86
C LYS A 290 -19.93 -15.43 0.83
N TRP A 291 -19.68 -15.75 -0.44
CA TRP A 291 -19.66 -14.78 -1.53
C TRP A 291 -20.76 -15.07 -2.54
N ASN A 292 -21.55 -14.05 -2.89
CA ASN A 292 -22.56 -14.14 -3.95
C ASN A 292 -22.48 -12.91 -4.87
N ASP A 293 -22.49 -13.08 -6.20
CA ASP A 293 -22.61 -12.00 -7.21
C ASP A 293 -21.68 -10.78 -7.01
N TRP A 294 -20.41 -11.03 -6.73
CA TRP A 294 -19.39 -10.02 -6.37
C TRP A 294 -18.71 -9.36 -7.58
N GLN A 295 -18.81 -9.96 -8.77
CA GLN A 295 -18.07 -9.56 -9.98
C GLN A 295 -18.42 -8.12 -10.39
N GLN A 296 -19.69 -7.73 -10.33
CA GLN A 296 -20.12 -6.38 -10.67
C GLN A 296 -19.52 -5.33 -9.71
N SER A 297 -19.45 -5.63 -8.41
CA SER A 297 -18.78 -4.77 -7.42
C SER A 297 -17.30 -4.60 -7.76
N PHE A 298 -16.61 -5.68 -8.14
CA PHE A 298 -15.21 -5.59 -8.57
C PHE A 298 -15.05 -4.73 -9.83
N HIS A 299 -15.87 -4.97 -10.87
CA HIS A 299 -15.81 -4.21 -12.12
C HIS A 299 -16.05 -2.71 -11.88
N THR A 300 -17.00 -2.37 -11.00
CA THR A 300 -17.32 -0.97 -10.68
C THR A 300 -16.21 -0.31 -9.86
N LEU A 301 -15.66 -1.02 -8.87
CA LEU A 301 -14.53 -0.53 -8.08
C LEU A 301 -13.28 -0.31 -8.95
N ARG A 302 -12.95 -1.29 -9.80
CA ARG A 302 -11.81 -1.22 -10.73
C ARG A 302 -11.98 -0.08 -11.74
N GLY A 303 -13.19 0.13 -12.26
CA GLY A 303 -13.48 1.20 -13.22
C GLY A 303 -12.56 1.15 -14.43
N ASP A 304 -12.38 -0.04 -15.00
CA ASP A 304 -11.46 -0.35 -16.08
C ASP A 304 -9.98 0.06 -15.89
N GLY A 305 -9.48 0.06 -14.65
CA GLY A 305 -8.10 0.47 -14.35
C GLY A 305 -7.92 1.97 -14.24
N ARG A 306 -9.02 2.74 -14.13
CA ARG A 306 -8.96 4.18 -13.84
C ARG A 306 -8.24 4.44 -12.51
N LEU A 307 -7.61 5.60 -12.43
CA LEU A 307 -7.16 6.16 -11.16
C LEU A 307 -8.33 6.55 -10.28
N PHE A 308 -8.20 6.27 -8.98
CA PHE A 308 -9.16 6.70 -7.97
C PHE A 308 -8.50 6.76 -6.59
N VAL A 309 -9.11 7.53 -5.69
CA VAL A 309 -8.79 7.49 -4.26
C VAL A 309 -9.51 6.30 -3.63
N ALA A 310 -8.85 5.52 -2.78
CA ALA A 310 -9.48 4.37 -2.12
C ALA A 310 -10.74 4.78 -1.32
N PRO A 311 -11.87 4.05 -1.39
CA PRO A 311 -13.08 4.32 -0.61
C PRO A 311 -12.85 4.57 0.89
N ILE A 312 -11.92 3.85 1.52
CA ILE A 312 -11.53 4.08 2.92
C ILE A 312 -10.97 5.50 3.12
N LEU A 313 -10.09 5.97 2.23
CA LEU A 313 -9.59 7.34 2.28
C LEU A 313 -10.69 8.36 2.00
N GLN A 314 -11.58 8.09 1.04
CA GLN A 314 -12.69 8.98 0.70
C GLN A 314 -13.65 9.20 1.88
N THR A 315 -13.98 8.12 2.60
CA THR A 315 -15.03 8.10 3.62
C THR A 315 -14.51 8.33 5.04
N LEU A 316 -13.29 7.91 5.34
CA LEU A 316 -12.74 7.97 6.70
C LEU A 316 -11.77 9.13 6.91
N ILE A 317 -11.09 9.61 5.86
CA ILE A 317 -9.92 10.50 6.00
C ILE A 317 -10.09 11.83 5.26
N LEU A 318 -10.13 11.82 3.92
CA LEU A 318 -10.01 13.04 3.13
C LEU A 318 -11.24 13.94 3.21
N ASN A 319 -12.40 13.38 3.55
CA ASN A 319 -13.61 14.14 3.84
C ASN A 319 -13.55 14.95 5.16
N ARG A 320 -12.47 14.86 5.96
CA ARG A 320 -12.28 15.73 7.14
C ARG A 320 -11.66 17.07 6.78
N ASP A 321 -11.01 17.17 5.63
CA ASP A 321 -10.46 18.42 5.14
C ASP A 321 -10.50 18.51 3.59
N PRO A 322 -11.70 18.63 2.99
CA PRO A 322 -11.87 18.66 1.54
C PRO A 322 -11.10 19.79 0.86
N GLU A 323 -11.16 21.02 1.39
CA GLU A 323 -10.45 22.20 0.87
C GLU A 323 -8.94 21.97 0.80
N LYS A 324 -8.34 21.52 1.91
CA LYS A 324 -6.91 21.23 1.97
C LYS A 324 -6.52 20.16 0.97
N THR A 325 -7.31 19.10 0.88
CA THR A 325 -7.06 17.98 -0.03
C THR A 325 -7.14 18.43 -1.49
N ILE A 326 -8.17 19.18 -1.86
CA ILE A 326 -8.34 19.70 -3.22
C ILE A 326 -7.25 20.70 -3.59
N LYS A 327 -6.86 21.60 -2.67
CA LYS A 327 -5.75 22.54 -2.89
C LYS A 327 -4.44 21.79 -3.17
N TRP A 328 -4.14 20.77 -2.36
CA TRP A 328 -2.97 19.92 -2.58
C TRP A 328 -3.05 19.15 -3.91
N ALA A 329 -4.21 18.57 -4.23
CA ALA A 329 -4.40 17.84 -5.48
C ALA A 329 -4.23 18.76 -6.71
N ASN A 330 -4.69 20.01 -6.64
CA ASN A 330 -4.46 21.02 -7.66
C ASN A 330 -2.97 21.35 -7.82
N GLN A 331 -2.22 21.47 -6.70
CA GLN A 331 -0.78 21.72 -6.73
C GLN A 331 -0.04 20.56 -7.41
N VAL A 332 -0.32 19.32 -7.02
CA VAL A 332 0.29 18.14 -7.66
C VAL A 332 -0.07 18.08 -9.14
N ALA A 333 -1.33 18.34 -9.48
CA ALA A 333 -1.80 18.34 -10.86
C ALA A 333 -1.25 19.47 -11.75
N SER A 334 -0.54 20.46 -11.17
CA SER A 334 0.15 21.49 -11.97
C SER A 334 1.49 21.02 -12.55
N TRP A 335 2.02 19.88 -12.10
CA TRP A 335 3.25 19.30 -12.64
C TRP A 335 2.98 18.49 -13.91
N ASP A 336 3.98 18.38 -14.79
CA ASP A 336 3.90 17.64 -16.06
C ASP A 336 4.40 16.19 -15.91
N PHE A 337 3.67 15.38 -15.13
CA PHE A 337 3.91 13.93 -15.06
C PHE A 337 3.07 13.15 -16.08
N GLN A 338 3.59 12.02 -16.52
CA GLN A 338 2.92 11.10 -17.45
C GLN A 338 2.77 9.69 -16.84
N ARG A 339 3.43 9.47 -15.71
CA ARG A 339 3.47 8.19 -15.00
C ARG A 339 3.28 8.41 -13.52
N ILE A 340 2.55 7.50 -12.89
CA ILE A 340 2.38 7.44 -11.44
C ILE A 340 2.88 6.09 -10.92
N ILE A 341 3.64 6.11 -9.83
CA ILE A 341 4.08 4.93 -9.10
C ILE A 341 3.52 5.04 -7.67
N PRO A 342 2.40 4.35 -7.38
CA PRO A 342 1.88 4.23 -6.02
C PRO A 342 2.62 3.14 -5.23
N CYS A 343 2.52 3.21 -3.90
CA CYS A 343 3.13 2.20 -3.03
C CYS A 343 2.33 0.88 -2.96
N HIS A 344 1.14 0.81 -3.57
CA HIS A 344 0.29 -0.38 -3.59
C HIS A 344 -0.29 -0.65 -4.98
N LEU A 345 -0.65 -1.91 -5.23
CA LEU A 345 -1.38 -2.37 -6.42
C LEU A 345 -0.63 -2.11 -7.74
N ASP A 346 -1.33 -1.60 -8.76
CA ASP A 346 -0.82 -1.45 -10.13
C ASP A 346 0.34 -0.45 -10.19
N SER A 347 1.38 -0.79 -10.95
CA SER A 347 2.54 0.08 -11.16
C SER A 347 3.45 -0.45 -12.28
N PRO A 348 4.02 0.44 -13.12
CA PRO A 348 3.70 1.87 -13.22
C PRO A 348 2.31 2.10 -13.84
N ILE A 349 1.68 3.22 -13.50
CA ILE A 349 0.39 3.64 -14.08
C ILE A 349 0.67 4.79 -15.05
N GLU A 350 0.35 4.62 -16.33
CA GLU A 350 0.41 5.69 -17.33
C GLU A 350 -0.83 6.58 -17.15
N ALA A 351 -0.61 7.81 -16.69
CA ALA A 351 -1.68 8.74 -16.37
C ALA A 351 -1.22 10.20 -16.37
N THR A 352 -2.14 11.06 -16.77
CA THR A 352 -1.95 12.52 -16.85
C THR A 352 -2.31 13.24 -15.56
N PRO A 353 -1.88 14.50 -15.38
CA PRO A 353 -2.25 15.32 -14.23
C PRO A 353 -3.76 15.56 -14.13
N THR A 354 -4.44 15.64 -15.28
CA THR A 354 -5.91 15.73 -15.34
C THR A 354 -6.58 14.48 -14.77
N GLN A 355 -6.14 13.28 -15.18
CA GLN A 355 -6.68 12.02 -14.66
C GLN A 355 -6.41 11.85 -13.16
N PHE A 356 -5.21 12.25 -12.70
CA PHE A 356 -4.90 12.32 -11.27
C PHE A 356 -5.89 13.23 -10.53
N ARG A 357 -6.13 14.45 -11.03
CA ARG A 357 -7.02 15.41 -10.36
C ARG A 357 -8.48 14.95 -10.35
N GLN A 358 -8.92 14.25 -11.39
CA GLN A 358 -10.26 13.67 -11.48
C GLN A 358 -10.54 12.63 -10.37
N ALA A 359 -9.51 11.94 -9.86
CA ALA A 359 -9.65 11.01 -8.74
C ALA A 359 -10.20 11.66 -7.46
N PHE A 360 -10.11 13.00 -7.33
CA PHE A 360 -10.53 13.76 -6.16
C PHE A 360 -11.92 14.41 -6.29
N LEU A 361 -12.63 14.23 -7.41
CA LEU A 361 -13.95 14.83 -7.64
C LEU A 361 -15.00 14.42 -6.59
N PHE A 362 -14.79 13.33 -5.86
CA PHE A 362 -15.70 12.90 -4.78
C PHE A 362 -15.80 13.91 -3.61
N LEU A 363 -14.85 14.86 -3.51
CA LEU A 363 -14.86 15.95 -2.53
C LEU A 363 -15.58 17.20 -3.01
N GLU A 364 -16.02 17.23 -4.27
CA GLU A 364 -16.70 18.38 -4.88
C GLU A 364 -18.22 18.20 -4.90
N ARG A 365 -18.94 19.31 -4.95
CA ARG A 365 -20.42 19.31 -5.03
C ARG A 365 -20.97 18.82 -6.37
N THR A 366 -20.16 18.85 -7.42
CA THR A 366 -20.58 18.44 -8.77
C THR A 366 -20.90 16.94 -8.81
N GLU A 367 -22.13 16.59 -9.16
CA GLU A 367 -22.51 15.19 -9.38
C GLU A 367 -21.79 14.66 -10.62
N ASN A 368 -20.86 13.73 -10.42
CA ASN A 368 -20.16 13.07 -11.51
C ASN A 368 -20.33 11.56 -11.39
N SER A 369 -21.25 11.00 -12.18
CA SER A 369 -21.62 9.59 -12.15
C SER A 369 -20.45 8.67 -12.55
N LEU A 370 -19.54 9.17 -13.39
CA LEU A 370 -18.38 8.43 -13.93
C LEU A 370 -17.39 7.94 -12.87
N HIS A 371 -17.33 8.61 -11.71
CA HIS A 371 -16.39 8.26 -10.61
C HIS A 371 -17.12 7.78 -9.35
N SER A 372 -18.43 7.58 -9.41
CA SER A 372 -19.21 7.17 -8.25
C SER A 372 -18.99 5.70 -7.91
N LEU A 373 -18.63 5.44 -6.64
CA LEU A 373 -18.55 4.08 -6.11
C LEU A 373 -19.95 3.59 -5.70
N PRO A 374 -20.23 2.27 -5.76
CA PRO A 374 -21.54 1.74 -5.38
C PRO A 374 -21.91 2.11 -3.95
N LYS A 375 -23.07 2.76 -3.76
CA LYS A 375 -23.56 3.18 -2.43
C LYS A 375 -23.73 1.99 -1.48
N GLU A 376 -24.15 0.85 -2.01
CA GLU A 376 -24.34 -0.40 -1.26
C GLU A 376 -23.03 -0.91 -0.67
N ASP A 377 -21.94 -0.89 -1.43
CA ASP A 377 -20.62 -1.34 -0.96
C ASP A 377 -19.96 -0.32 0.00
N LEU A 378 -20.35 0.95 -0.07
CA LEU A 378 -19.92 1.99 0.87
C LEU A 378 -20.65 1.98 2.22
N LYS A 379 -21.76 1.22 2.34
CA LYS A 379 -22.64 1.27 3.51
C LYS A 379 -21.87 1.07 4.83
N PHE A 380 -21.06 0.02 4.90
CA PHE A 380 -20.28 -0.30 6.10
C PHE A 380 -19.31 0.83 6.47
N LEU A 381 -18.58 1.39 5.49
CA LEU A 381 -17.63 2.48 5.74
C LEU A 381 -18.34 3.76 6.21
N ASN A 382 -19.53 4.05 5.66
CA ASN A 382 -20.33 5.20 6.08
C ASN A 382 -20.85 5.02 7.52
N GLU A 383 -21.38 3.84 7.86
CA GLU A 383 -21.82 3.51 9.22
C GLU A 383 -20.66 3.57 10.22
N LEU A 384 -19.49 3.03 9.85
CA LEU A 384 -18.27 3.12 10.64
C LEU A 384 -17.85 4.59 10.86
N SER A 385 -17.81 5.40 9.79
CA SER A 385 -17.49 6.83 9.91
C SER A 385 -18.45 7.55 10.86
N GLN A 386 -19.75 7.29 10.74
CA GLN A 386 -20.76 7.93 11.60
C GLN A 386 -20.59 7.49 13.06
N GLY A 387 -20.33 6.21 13.30
CA GLY A 387 -20.05 5.67 14.63
C GLY A 387 -18.83 6.30 15.29
N LEU A 388 -17.70 6.37 14.57
CA LEU A 388 -16.45 6.97 15.06
C LEU A 388 -16.64 8.45 15.41
N SER A 389 -17.37 9.20 14.58
CA SER A 389 -17.69 10.60 14.87
C SER A 389 -18.65 10.76 16.04
N LYS A 390 -19.69 9.93 16.14
CA LYS A 390 -20.65 9.95 17.25
C LYS A 390 -19.97 9.67 18.60
N TRP A 391 -18.92 8.84 18.61
CA TRP A 391 -18.14 8.52 19.81
C TRP A 391 -16.97 9.49 20.05
N GLY A 392 -16.82 10.54 19.23
CA GLY A 392 -15.76 11.54 19.39
C GLY A 392 -14.35 11.01 19.10
N ILE A 393 -14.21 9.86 18.44
CA ILE A 393 -12.92 9.26 18.11
C ILE A 393 -12.28 10.00 16.93
N THR A 394 -13.10 10.35 15.93
CA THR A 394 -12.67 11.12 14.75
C THR A 394 -13.55 12.34 14.56
N PRO A 395 -13.03 13.47 14.02
CA PRO A 395 -13.88 14.60 13.62
C PRO A 395 -14.98 14.18 12.64
N PRO A 396 -16.13 14.88 12.59
CA PRO A 396 -17.15 14.65 11.58
C PRO A 396 -16.63 14.98 10.17
N ALA A 397 -17.28 14.44 9.15
CA ALA A 397 -17.03 14.87 7.76
C ALA A 397 -17.40 16.34 7.58
N LYS A 398 -16.62 17.07 6.80
CA LYS A 398 -16.94 18.44 6.38
C LYS A 398 -17.73 18.42 5.07
N GLU A 399 -18.35 19.55 4.75
CA GLU A 399 -19.04 19.73 3.48
C GLU A 399 -18.08 19.62 2.30
N ARG A 400 -18.61 19.10 1.18
CA ARG A 400 -17.93 19.10 -0.10
C ARG A 400 -17.75 20.54 -0.61
N VAL A 401 -16.63 20.77 -1.29
CA VAL A 401 -16.24 22.08 -1.83
C VAL A 401 -16.85 22.38 -3.18
#